data_AF-A0A9D5SQW1-F1
#
_entry.id   AF-A0A9D5SQW1-F1
#
_cell.length_a   1.000
_cell.length_b   1.000
_cell.length_c   1.000
_cell.angle_alpha   90.00
_cell.angle_beta   90.00
_cell.angle_gamma   90.00
#
_symmetry.space_group_name_H-M   'P 1'
#
loop_
_entity.id
_entity.type
_entity.pdbx_description
1 polymer ?
#
loop_
_entity_poly.entity_id
_entity_poly.type
_entity_poly.pdbx_seq_one_letter_code
_entity_poly.pdbx_strand_id
1 'polypeptide(L)'
;MQLLTPRPDETVMLLRQEHLDYIREPKNTAAADVDWLRLKESGTDFSYPVPVFFSFSPADDGEVILTHPDGSQTRHPAIAGHAEVKNLLIGSTYHWQVHVRDTLSEKRCFHTADIAPRMLFVEGITNVRDFGGFRTKDGKQLRQGLLYRTSEMDTHAEITEEGKRTLYALGIRTDLDIRGCNNEHRAPALDEARVAWINLPLVAYEKIFTDKAYIEAYGKAYALLAEADRYPMIVHCWGGIDRTGCWLFILGGMLGVPEEQLFLDYEFSSFSRWGRRSRYSDQFSAFYKQLMTYGDTVEDACRSFMLSAGVTKAQAERIREIFITT
;
A
#
# COMPACT_ATOMS: atom_id res chain seq x y z
N MET A 1 23.50 -26.98 -11.55
CA MET A 1 23.11 -25.96 -10.57
C MET A 1 21.78 -26.37 -9.97
N GLN A 2 21.71 -26.52 -8.66
CA GLN A 2 20.51 -26.90 -7.92
C GLN A 2 19.89 -25.65 -7.30
N LEU A 3 18.61 -25.41 -7.56
CA LEU A 3 17.86 -24.34 -6.91
C LEU A 3 17.31 -24.86 -5.57
N LEU A 4 17.43 -24.07 -4.51
CA LEU A 4 17.11 -24.50 -3.13
C LEU A 4 15.88 -23.78 -2.58
N THR A 5 15.86 -22.45 -2.62
CA THR A 5 14.71 -21.63 -2.23
C THR A 5 14.44 -20.55 -3.28
N PRO A 6 13.17 -20.19 -3.54
CA PRO A 6 11.95 -20.90 -3.13
C PRO A 6 11.90 -22.33 -3.69
N ARG A 7 11.25 -23.25 -2.97
CA ARG A 7 11.03 -24.63 -3.45
C ARG A 7 10.03 -24.64 -4.60
N PRO A 8 10.04 -25.68 -5.46
CA PRO A 8 9.03 -25.81 -6.52
C PRO A 8 7.61 -25.71 -5.95
N ASP A 9 6.80 -24.82 -6.54
CA ASP A 9 5.39 -24.57 -6.18
C ASP A 9 5.17 -24.13 -4.71
N GLU A 10 6.22 -23.62 -4.06
CA GLU A 10 6.11 -23.07 -2.71
C GLU A 10 5.25 -21.81 -2.69
N THR A 11 4.35 -21.69 -1.70
CA THR A 11 3.68 -20.42 -1.41
C THR A 11 4.46 -19.66 -0.35
N VAL A 12 5.09 -18.55 -0.74
CA VAL A 12 5.88 -17.69 0.14
C VAL A 12 5.02 -16.60 0.76
N MET A 13 5.32 -16.28 2.02
CA MET A 13 4.63 -15.25 2.78
C MET A 13 5.39 -13.93 2.70
N LEU A 14 4.70 -12.85 2.33
CA LEU A 14 5.30 -11.50 2.22
C LEU A 14 5.05 -10.64 3.47
N LEU A 15 4.31 -11.18 4.44
CA LEU A 15 3.98 -10.55 5.72
C LEU A 15 4.73 -11.25 6.85
N ARG A 16 5.16 -10.49 7.86
CA ARG A 16 5.74 -11.02 9.09
C ARG A 16 4.68 -11.74 9.93
N GLN A 17 5.11 -12.58 10.85
CA GLN A 17 4.18 -13.34 11.71
C GLN A 17 3.26 -12.41 12.49
N GLU A 18 3.77 -11.29 12.99
CA GLU A 18 3.03 -10.31 13.78
C GLU A 18 1.93 -9.61 12.96
N HIS A 19 2.16 -9.42 11.66
CA HIS A 19 1.12 -8.94 10.74
C HIS A 19 0.01 -9.98 10.57
N LEU A 20 0.37 -11.26 10.43
CA LEU A 20 -0.60 -12.34 10.27
C LEU A 20 -1.42 -12.57 11.53
N ASP A 21 -0.79 -12.48 12.69
CA ASP A 21 -1.46 -12.59 13.99
C ASP A 21 -2.48 -11.46 14.15
N TYR A 22 -2.11 -10.23 13.76
CA TYR A 22 -3.04 -9.10 13.75
C TYR A 22 -4.20 -9.29 12.76
N ILE A 23 -3.95 -9.84 11.56
CA ILE A 23 -5.01 -10.13 10.58
C ILE A 23 -6.01 -11.17 11.12
N ARG A 24 -5.50 -12.22 11.79
CA ARG A 24 -6.34 -13.27 12.37
C ARG A 24 -7.18 -12.76 13.53
N GLU A 25 -6.58 -11.94 14.38
CA GLU A 25 -7.23 -11.41 15.58
C GLU A 25 -6.89 -9.92 15.77
N PRO A 26 -7.60 -8.98 15.11
CA PRO A 26 -7.30 -7.54 15.15
C PRO A 26 -7.43 -6.90 16.54
N LYS A 27 -7.96 -7.67 17.51
CA LYS A 27 -8.25 -7.29 18.89
C LYS A 27 -7.41 -8.04 19.93
N ASN A 28 -6.48 -8.90 19.51
CA ASN A 28 -5.72 -9.73 20.45
C ASN A 28 -4.88 -8.86 21.38
N THR A 29 -5.04 -9.05 22.69
CA THR A 29 -4.32 -8.33 23.75
C THR A 29 -2.83 -8.64 23.74
N ALA A 30 -2.38 -9.78 23.21
CA ALA A 30 -0.96 -10.05 22.95
C ALA A 30 -0.37 -9.03 21.97
N ALA A 31 -1.13 -8.54 20.98
CA ALA A 31 -0.71 -7.44 20.12
C ALA A 31 -0.80 -6.06 20.81
N ALA A 32 -1.51 -5.97 21.95
CA ALA A 32 -1.54 -4.77 22.80
C ALA A 32 -0.43 -4.76 23.89
N ASP A 33 0.07 -5.94 24.29
CA ASP A 33 1.10 -6.16 25.31
C ASP A 33 2.51 -6.38 24.72
N VAL A 34 2.63 -6.63 23.41
CA VAL A 34 3.90 -6.46 22.71
C VAL A 34 4.16 -4.96 22.61
N ASP A 35 5.37 -4.56 23.00
CA ASP A 35 5.85 -3.18 23.11
C ASP A 35 6.00 -2.47 21.73
N TRP A 36 4.97 -2.51 20.89
CA TRP A 36 4.79 -1.59 19.76
C TRP A 36 4.46 -0.17 20.26
N LEU A 37 4.11 -0.02 21.54
CA LEU A 37 3.84 1.27 22.19
C LEU A 37 5.11 2.11 22.35
N ARG A 38 6.29 1.48 22.26
CA ARG A 38 7.59 2.13 22.17
C ARG A 38 8.16 2.24 20.76
N LEU A 39 7.40 2.21 19.66
CA LEU A 39 8.00 2.42 18.30
C LEU A 39 8.80 3.72 18.17
N LYS A 40 8.43 4.75 18.96
CA LYS A 40 9.19 6.00 19.06
C LYS A 40 10.43 5.91 19.96
N GLU A 41 10.46 4.96 20.90
CA GLU A 41 11.57 4.72 21.85
C GLU A 41 12.52 3.60 21.38
N SER A 42 12.05 2.62 20.60
CA SER A 42 12.81 1.52 20.00
C SER A 42 13.35 1.86 18.61
N GLY A 43 12.79 2.90 17.96
CA GLY A 43 13.18 3.35 16.62
C GLY A 43 12.96 2.30 15.52
N THR A 44 12.20 1.24 15.78
CA THR A 44 12.05 0.13 14.84
C THR A 44 10.76 0.29 14.05
N ASP A 45 10.83 0.09 12.73
CA ASP A 45 9.71 0.18 11.82
C ASP A 45 9.43 -1.19 11.22
N PHE A 46 8.18 -1.65 11.36
CA PHE A 46 7.73 -2.97 10.92
C PHE A 46 6.86 -2.93 9.67
N SER A 47 6.61 -1.74 9.12
CA SER A 47 5.74 -1.54 7.95
C SER A 47 6.39 -1.93 6.60
N TYR A 48 7.26 -2.94 6.62
CA TYR A 48 8.00 -3.44 5.46
C TYR A 48 7.68 -4.91 5.17
N PRO A 49 7.66 -5.33 3.89
CA PRO A 49 7.44 -6.71 3.52
C PRO A 49 8.59 -7.61 3.97
N VAL A 50 8.28 -8.91 4.12
CA VAL A 50 9.28 -9.97 4.17
C VAL A 50 9.80 -10.19 2.74
N PRO A 51 11.12 -10.10 2.48
CA PRO A 51 11.67 -10.40 1.17
C PRO A 51 11.52 -11.88 0.83
N VAL A 52 11.46 -12.19 -0.46
CA VAL A 52 11.61 -13.57 -0.95
C VAL A 52 13.09 -13.87 -1.08
N PHE A 53 13.54 -14.92 -0.39
CA PHE A 53 14.93 -15.35 -0.36
C PHE A 53 15.18 -16.42 -1.42
N PHE A 54 16.11 -16.14 -2.32
CA PHE A 54 16.56 -17.06 -3.35
C PHE A 54 17.89 -17.66 -2.95
N SER A 55 18.02 -18.98 -3.08
CA SER A 55 19.29 -19.68 -2.83
C SER A 55 19.52 -20.82 -3.82
N PHE A 56 20.79 -21.06 -4.16
CA PHE A 56 21.20 -22.13 -5.09
C PHE A 56 22.59 -22.70 -4.76
N SER A 57 22.87 -23.88 -5.30
CA SER A 57 24.11 -24.65 -5.08
C SER A 57 24.71 -25.17 -6.41
N PRO A 58 26.05 -25.24 -6.56
CA PRO A 58 27.07 -24.71 -5.63
C PRO A 58 26.94 -23.19 -5.49
N ALA A 59 27.31 -22.67 -4.31
CA ALA A 59 27.29 -21.24 -4.03
C ALA A 59 28.31 -20.53 -4.92
N ASP A 60 27.86 -19.55 -5.69
CA ASP A 60 28.68 -18.72 -6.58
C ASP A 60 27.97 -17.37 -6.80
N ASP A 61 28.70 -16.39 -7.31
CA ASP A 61 28.13 -15.11 -7.70
C ASP A 61 27.41 -15.23 -9.06
N GLY A 62 26.29 -14.53 -9.22
CA GLY A 62 25.48 -14.61 -10.42
C GLY A 62 24.25 -13.71 -10.37
N GLU A 63 23.18 -14.12 -11.05
CA GLU A 63 21.93 -13.39 -11.10
C GLU A 63 20.72 -14.32 -10.94
N VAL A 64 19.74 -13.90 -10.15
CA VAL A 64 18.38 -14.45 -10.18
C VAL A 64 17.58 -13.69 -11.24
N ILE A 65 17.08 -14.42 -12.22
CA ILE A 65 16.17 -13.92 -13.25
C ILE A 65 14.75 -14.26 -12.80
N LEU A 66 13.96 -13.24 -12.46
CA LEU A 66 12.58 -13.38 -12.02
C LEU A 66 11.64 -12.99 -13.17
N THR A 67 10.78 -13.90 -13.59
CA THR A 67 9.68 -13.65 -14.52
C THR A 67 8.40 -13.37 -13.72
N HIS A 68 7.84 -12.18 -13.93
CA HIS A 68 6.64 -11.67 -13.28
C HIS A 68 5.36 -12.27 -13.89
N PRO A 69 4.19 -12.14 -13.24
CA PRO A 69 2.92 -12.65 -13.76
C PRO A 69 2.53 -12.11 -15.14
N ASP A 70 2.98 -10.89 -15.48
CA ASP A 70 2.74 -10.26 -16.79
C ASP A 70 3.74 -10.71 -17.88
N GLY A 71 4.66 -11.61 -17.54
CA GLY A 71 5.70 -12.12 -18.43
C GLY A 71 6.96 -11.26 -18.52
N SER A 72 6.97 -10.07 -17.90
CA SER A 72 8.17 -9.25 -17.80
C SER A 72 9.25 -9.92 -16.95
N GLN A 73 10.51 -9.55 -17.16
CA GLN A 73 11.64 -10.12 -16.41
C GLN A 73 12.45 -9.05 -15.69
N THR A 74 12.83 -9.34 -14.45
CA THR A 74 13.83 -8.57 -13.71
C THR A 74 15.02 -9.44 -13.33
N ARG A 75 16.19 -8.82 -13.20
CA ARG A 75 17.44 -9.49 -12.82
C ARG A 75 17.90 -8.93 -11.48
N HIS A 76 18.25 -9.83 -10.57
CA HIS A 76 18.68 -9.49 -9.22
C HIS A 76 20.05 -10.10 -8.98
N PRO A 77 21.07 -9.31 -8.61
CA PRO A 77 22.38 -9.83 -8.27
C PRO A 77 22.28 -10.88 -7.15
N ALA A 78 23.00 -11.98 -7.32
CA ALA A 78 23.17 -13.01 -6.31
C ALA A 78 24.64 -13.07 -5.88
N ILE A 79 24.87 -13.06 -4.57
CA ILE A 79 26.20 -13.11 -3.97
C ILE A 79 26.32 -14.42 -3.20
N ALA A 80 27.39 -15.18 -3.45
CA ALA A 80 27.63 -16.47 -2.81
C ALA A 80 26.40 -17.38 -2.81
N GLY A 81 25.67 -17.45 -3.93
CA GLY A 81 24.49 -18.29 -4.09
C GLY A 81 23.18 -17.71 -3.54
N HIS A 82 23.14 -16.45 -3.09
CA HIS A 82 21.96 -15.87 -2.42
C HIS A 82 21.51 -14.55 -3.04
N ALA A 83 20.20 -14.34 -3.15
CA ALA A 83 19.60 -13.06 -3.51
C ALA A 83 18.30 -12.83 -2.73
N GLU A 84 17.91 -11.57 -2.60
CA GLU A 84 16.67 -11.15 -1.95
C GLU A 84 15.86 -10.27 -2.90
N VAL A 85 14.56 -10.54 -3.02
CA VAL A 85 13.66 -9.70 -3.81
C VAL A 85 12.49 -9.25 -2.95
N LYS A 86 12.25 -7.94 -2.92
CA LYS A 86 11.14 -7.29 -2.20
C LYS A 86 10.06 -6.85 -3.18
N ASN A 87 8.95 -6.36 -2.64
CA ASN A 87 7.90 -5.65 -3.39
C ASN A 87 7.18 -6.48 -4.45
N LEU A 88 7.12 -7.80 -4.30
CA LEU A 88 6.34 -8.67 -5.19
C LEU A 88 4.83 -8.44 -5.00
N LEU A 89 4.05 -8.65 -6.06
CA LEU A 89 2.59 -8.77 -6.00
C LEU A 89 2.18 -9.94 -5.09
N ILE A 90 1.08 -9.78 -4.35
CA ILE A 90 0.44 -10.87 -3.59
C ILE A 90 -0.44 -11.72 -4.51
N GLY A 91 -0.77 -12.95 -4.07
CA GLY A 91 -1.67 -13.85 -4.80
C GLY A 91 -1.22 -14.16 -6.22
N SER A 92 0.09 -14.19 -6.47
CA SER A 92 0.69 -14.18 -7.80
C SER A 92 1.66 -15.34 -8.00
N THR A 93 1.75 -15.83 -9.23
CA THR A 93 2.73 -16.87 -9.60
C THR A 93 3.92 -16.25 -10.29
N TYR A 94 5.11 -16.55 -9.78
CA TYR A 94 6.38 -16.12 -10.35
C TYR A 94 7.13 -17.32 -10.88
N HIS A 95 7.93 -17.09 -11.92
CA HIS A 95 8.91 -18.07 -12.34
C HIS A 95 10.31 -17.50 -12.17
N TRP A 96 11.29 -18.35 -11.91
CA TRP A 96 12.65 -17.91 -11.71
C TRP A 96 13.67 -18.90 -12.25
N GLN A 97 14.81 -18.34 -12.61
CA GLN A 97 16.02 -19.04 -13.05
C GLN A 97 17.22 -18.36 -12.41
N VAL A 98 18.35 -19.06 -12.41
CA VAL A 98 19.64 -18.52 -11.98
C VAL A 98 20.59 -18.57 -13.15
N HIS A 99 21.33 -17.49 -13.35
CA HIS A 99 22.40 -17.39 -14.31
C HIS A 99 23.73 -17.20 -13.57
N VAL A 100 24.64 -18.17 -13.71
CA VAL A 100 25.99 -18.14 -13.12
C VAL A 100 26.98 -18.42 -14.24
N ARG A 101 27.92 -17.49 -14.47
CA ARG A 101 28.89 -17.57 -15.57
C ARG A 101 28.16 -17.78 -16.90
N ASP A 102 28.40 -18.90 -17.58
CA ASP A 102 27.76 -19.27 -18.85
C ASP A 102 26.63 -20.30 -18.68
N THR A 103 26.19 -20.56 -17.44
CA THR A 103 25.18 -21.58 -17.13
C THR A 103 23.89 -20.95 -16.66
N LEU A 104 22.79 -21.31 -17.33
CA LEU A 104 21.42 -20.99 -16.92
C LEU A 104 20.78 -22.23 -16.27
N SER A 105 20.12 -22.07 -15.13
CA SER A 105 19.38 -23.17 -14.49
C SER A 105 18.11 -23.55 -15.26
N GLU A 106 17.54 -24.69 -14.85
CA GLU A 106 16.13 -24.97 -15.07
C GLU A 106 15.24 -23.82 -14.55
N LYS A 107 14.05 -23.70 -15.14
CA LYS A 107 13.01 -22.77 -14.71
C LYS A 107 12.18 -23.40 -13.60
N ARG A 108 11.96 -22.65 -12.52
CA ARG A 108 11.07 -23.03 -11.41
C ARG A 108 9.99 -22.00 -11.20
N CYS A 109 8.93 -22.38 -10.49
CA CYS A 109 7.88 -21.48 -10.05
C CYS A 109 7.68 -21.52 -8.54
N PHE A 110 7.13 -20.42 -8.03
CA PHE A 110 6.62 -20.27 -6.67
C PHE A 110 5.43 -19.30 -6.71
N HIS A 111 4.65 -19.27 -5.63
CA HIS A 111 3.47 -18.42 -5.48
C HIS A 111 3.67 -17.46 -4.30
N THR A 112 3.10 -16.27 -4.37
CA THR A 112 2.98 -15.38 -3.21
C THR A 112 1.62 -15.57 -2.56
N ALA A 113 1.57 -15.59 -1.23
CA ALA A 113 0.31 -15.71 -0.50
C ALA A 113 -0.67 -14.59 -0.89
N ASP A 114 -1.95 -14.94 -1.06
CA ASP A 114 -3.02 -13.98 -1.39
C ASP A 114 -3.61 -13.36 -0.12
N ILE A 115 -2.78 -12.58 0.59
CA ILE A 115 -3.15 -11.92 1.84
C ILE A 115 -2.81 -10.44 1.76
N ALA A 116 -3.85 -9.60 1.79
CA ALA A 116 -3.73 -8.16 1.84
C ALA A 116 -3.50 -7.66 3.29
N PRO A 117 -2.83 -6.50 3.49
CA PRO A 117 -2.33 -5.61 2.44
C PRO A 117 -0.99 -6.06 1.84
N ARG A 118 -0.70 -5.65 0.60
CA ARG A 118 0.65 -5.76 0.02
C ARG A 118 1.51 -4.61 0.52
N MET A 119 2.48 -4.90 1.39
CA MET A 119 3.45 -3.91 1.86
C MET A 119 4.63 -3.77 0.91
N LEU A 120 5.22 -2.58 0.88
CA LEU A 120 6.39 -2.29 0.07
C LEU A 120 7.52 -1.72 0.93
N PHE A 121 8.74 -2.06 0.56
CA PHE A 121 9.95 -1.43 1.04
C PHE A 121 10.37 -0.37 0.03
N VAL A 122 10.43 0.88 0.47
CA VAL A 122 10.99 2.02 -0.27
C VAL A 122 11.94 2.73 0.69
N GLU A 123 13.21 2.78 0.34
CA GLU A 123 14.23 3.25 1.27
C GLU A 123 14.04 4.74 1.62
N GLY A 124 14.20 5.07 2.91
CA GLY A 124 14.05 6.42 3.46
C GLY A 124 12.64 6.76 3.97
N ILE A 125 11.62 6.03 3.53
CA ILE A 125 10.23 6.27 3.90
C ILE A 125 9.58 5.04 4.51
N THR A 126 8.42 5.25 5.14
CA THR A 126 7.72 4.25 5.94
C THR A 126 6.28 4.10 5.47
N ASN A 127 5.60 3.07 5.96
CA ASN A 127 4.18 2.88 5.81
C ASN A 127 3.74 2.76 4.33
N VAL A 128 4.60 2.19 3.49
CA VAL A 128 4.35 2.06 2.05
C VAL A 128 3.53 0.81 1.77
N ARG A 129 2.36 0.98 1.16
CA ARG A 129 1.48 -0.15 0.80
C ARG A 129 0.78 0.10 -0.53
N ASP A 130 0.52 -1.00 -1.22
CA ASP A 130 -0.45 -1.03 -2.32
C ASP A 130 -1.85 -0.99 -1.71
N PHE A 131 -2.73 -0.16 -2.28
CA PHE A 131 -4.15 -0.14 -1.91
C PHE A 131 -4.91 -1.33 -2.55
N GLY A 132 -4.35 -1.95 -3.59
CA GLY A 132 -4.88 -3.15 -4.22
C GLY A 132 -4.72 -4.42 -3.38
N GLY A 133 -5.29 -5.51 -3.87
CA GLY A 133 -5.20 -6.85 -3.26
C GLY A 133 -6.35 -7.19 -2.30
N PHE A 134 -7.04 -6.19 -1.72
CA PHE A 134 -8.24 -6.43 -0.94
C PHE A 134 -9.37 -7.02 -1.78
N ARG A 135 -10.16 -7.91 -1.18
CA ARG A 135 -11.31 -8.54 -1.84
C ARG A 135 -12.57 -7.77 -1.52
N THR A 136 -13.40 -7.50 -2.53
CA THR A 136 -14.71 -6.87 -2.36
C THR A 136 -15.76 -7.89 -1.91
N LYS A 137 -16.91 -7.42 -1.40
CA LYS A 137 -18.01 -8.28 -0.95
C LYS A 137 -18.57 -9.19 -2.04
N ASP A 138 -18.49 -8.78 -3.31
CA ASP A 138 -18.87 -9.56 -4.49
C ASP A 138 -17.77 -10.51 -4.99
N GLY A 139 -16.68 -10.68 -4.21
CA GLY A 139 -15.62 -11.65 -4.48
C GLY A 139 -14.54 -11.20 -5.46
N LYS A 140 -14.68 -10.00 -6.04
CA LYS A 140 -13.67 -9.40 -6.92
C LYS A 140 -12.48 -8.90 -6.09
N GLN A 141 -11.37 -8.59 -6.76
CA GLN A 141 -10.17 -8.08 -6.11
C GLN A 141 -9.86 -6.67 -6.62
N LEU A 142 -9.44 -5.80 -5.70
CA LEU A 142 -8.88 -4.51 -6.07
C LEU A 142 -7.55 -4.73 -6.82
N ARG A 143 -7.39 -4.08 -7.97
CA ARG A 143 -6.19 -4.16 -8.80
C ARG A 143 -4.97 -3.66 -8.05
N GLN A 144 -3.97 -4.53 -7.94
CA GLN A 144 -2.64 -4.20 -7.44
C GLN A 144 -1.90 -3.31 -8.44
N GLY A 145 -1.04 -2.44 -7.93
CA GLY A 145 -0.16 -1.61 -8.73
C GLY A 145 -0.78 -0.33 -9.30
N LEU A 146 -1.98 0.04 -8.85
CA LEU A 146 -2.62 1.28 -9.28
C LEU A 146 -2.39 2.42 -8.30
N LEU A 147 -2.81 2.25 -7.04
CA LEU A 147 -2.74 3.29 -6.02
C LEU A 147 -1.91 2.79 -4.85
N TYR A 148 -0.91 3.57 -4.48
CA TYR A 148 -0.04 3.32 -3.34
C TYR A 148 -0.26 4.39 -2.28
N ARG A 149 -0.02 4.04 -1.01
CA ARG A 149 0.05 4.99 0.11
C ARG A 149 1.44 5.00 0.71
N THR A 150 1.83 6.12 1.33
CA THR A 150 3.08 6.23 2.10
C THR A 150 3.02 7.39 3.11
N SER A 151 3.98 7.44 4.03
CA SER A 151 4.32 8.67 4.77
C SER A 151 4.79 9.78 3.84
N GLU A 152 5.06 10.96 4.37
CA GLU A 152 5.78 11.98 3.61
C GLU A 152 7.15 11.47 3.12
N MET A 153 7.73 12.24 2.21
CA MET A 153 8.96 11.87 1.50
C MET A 153 10.03 12.98 1.53
N ASP A 154 9.78 14.13 2.15
CA ASP A 154 10.61 15.34 2.02
C ASP A 154 11.08 15.98 3.35
N THR A 155 10.43 15.68 4.48
CA THR A 155 10.67 16.45 5.73
C THR A 155 11.11 15.56 6.89
N HIS A 156 10.21 14.80 7.52
CA HIS A 156 10.55 13.97 8.68
C HIS A 156 10.86 12.54 8.27
N ALA A 157 10.32 12.06 7.15
CA ALA A 157 10.80 10.89 6.41
C ALA A 157 11.27 11.39 5.04
N GLU A 158 12.55 11.19 4.72
CA GLU A 158 13.16 11.68 3.49
C GLU A 158 13.50 10.50 2.61
N ILE A 159 12.93 10.46 1.41
CA ILE A 159 13.15 9.37 0.46
C ILE A 159 14.58 9.43 -0.08
N THR A 160 15.28 8.29 -0.05
CA THR A 160 16.64 8.20 -0.61
C THR A 160 16.59 8.10 -2.13
N GLU A 161 17.75 8.26 -2.79
CA GLU A 161 17.84 8.03 -4.24
C GLU A 161 17.46 6.59 -4.63
N GLU A 162 17.73 5.60 -3.78
CA GLU A 162 17.30 4.21 -4.02
C GLU A 162 15.78 4.06 -3.81
N GLY A 163 15.21 4.75 -2.82
CA GLY A 163 13.76 4.86 -2.66
C GLY A 163 13.10 5.45 -3.91
N LYS A 164 13.65 6.54 -4.45
CA LYS A 164 13.17 7.16 -5.69
C LYS A 164 13.25 6.18 -6.86
N ARG A 165 14.38 5.48 -7.04
CA ARG A 165 14.52 4.42 -8.05
C ARG A 165 13.47 3.33 -7.90
N THR A 166 13.15 2.94 -6.67
CA THR A 166 12.10 1.97 -6.39
C THR A 166 10.74 2.48 -6.89
N LEU A 167 10.37 3.73 -6.57
CA LEU A 167 9.12 4.32 -7.06
C LEU A 167 9.09 4.46 -8.60
N TYR A 168 10.22 4.83 -9.21
CA TYR A 168 10.32 4.89 -10.68
C TYR A 168 10.20 3.51 -11.33
N ALA A 169 10.75 2.46 -10.71
CA ALA A 169 10.63 1.08 -11.18
C ALA A 169 9.20 0.54 -11.04
N LEU A 170 8.43 1.00 -10.04
CA LEU A 170 6.98 0.76 -9.94
C LEU A 170 6.18 1.54 -11.01
N GLY A 171 6.83 2.46 -11.73
CA GLY A 171 6.21 3.28 -12.76
C GLY A 171 5.33 4.40 -12.24
N ILE A 172 5.50 4.83 -10.97
CA ILE A 172 4.73 5.93 -10.38
C ILE A 172 4.74 7.14 -11.32
N ARG A 173 3.55 7.65 -11.65
CA ARG A 173 3.33 8.82 -12.53
C ARG A 173 2.78 10.02 -11.80
N THR A 174 2.12 9.81 -10.66
CA THR A 174 1.50 10.90 -9.89
C THR A 174 1.87 10.78 -8.42
N ASP A 175 2.32 11.89 -7.84
CA ASP A 175 2.52 12.08 -6.41
C ASP A 175 1.41 13.00 -5.87
N LEU A 176 0.46 12.42 -5.14
CA LEU A 176 -0.69 13.11 -4.55
C LEU A 176 -0.38 13.47 -3.09
N ASP A 177 0.10 14.70 -2.88
CA ASP A 177 0.36 15.26 -1.56
C ASP A 177 -0.91 15.88 -0.99
N ILE A 178 -1.50 15.25 0.04
CA ILE A 178 -2.71 15.77 0.71
C ILE A 178 -2.40 16.56 1.98
N ARG A 179 -1.16 17.04 2.15
CA ARG A 179 -0.75 17.97 3.22
C ARG A 179 -1.12 19.42 2.90
N GLY A 180 -1.06 20.29 3.92
CA GLY A 180 -1.17 21.74 3.75
C GLY A 180 -2.23 22.43 4.61
N CYS A 181 -3.16 21.69 5.23
CA CYS A 181 -4.22 22.30 6.06
C CYS A 181 -3.72 22.89 7.39
N ASN A 182 -2.46 22.62 7.79
CA ASN A 182 -1.87 23.08 9.06
C ASN A 182 -0.55 23.84 8.85
N ASN A 183 -0.43 24.62 7.77
CA ASN A 183 0.82 25.31 7.38
C ASN A 183 2.02 24.37 7.23
N GLU A 184 1.76 23.12 6.88
CA GLU A 184 2.80 22.11 6.67
C GLU A 184 3.63 22.47 5.43
N HIS A 185 4.92 22.16 5.52
CA HIS A 185 5.80 22.22 4.36
C HIS A 185 5.30 21.24 3.28
N ARG A 186 5.43 21.69 2.03
CA ARG A 186 4.98 20.96 0.84
C ARG A 186 5.99 21.22 -0.25
N ALA A 187 6.72 20.19 -0.61
CA ALA A 187 7.58 20.19 -1.77
C ALA A 187 7.46 18.84 -2.49
N PRO A 188 7.60 18.83 -3.81
CA PRO A 188 7.77 17.58 -4.53
C PRO A 188 9.04 16.89 -4.07
N ALA A 189 8.94 15.63 -3.65
CA ALA A 189 10.10 14.82 -3.28
C ALA A 189 10.72 14.08 -4.50
N LEU A 190 9.94 13.96 -5.57
CA LEU A 190 10.28 13.23 -6.79
C LEU A 190 10.59 14.18 -7.94
N ASP A 191 11.26 13.67 -8.97
CA ASP A 191 11.55 14.42 -10.19
C ASP A 191 10.25 14.74 -10.95
N GLU A 192 9.86 16.02 -10.96
CA GLU A 192 8.63 16.49 -11.60
C GLU A 192 8.60 16.29 -13.12
N ALA A 193 9.75 16.07 -13.76
CA ALA A 193 9.81 15.68 -15.17
C ALA A 193 9.34 14.23 -15.40
N ARG A 194 9.31 13.41 -14.34
CA ARG A 194 8.91 11.99 -14.38
C ARG A 194 7.58 11.75 -13.69
N VAL A 195 7.31 12.48 -12.61
CA VAL A 195 6.15 12.27 -11.72
C VAL A 195 5.42 13.59 -11.53
N ALA A 196 4.15 13.65 -11.92
CA ALA A 196 3.32 14.82 -11.70
C ALA A 196 3.03 14.98 -10.21
N TRP A 197 3.49 16.09 -9.62
CA TRP A 197 3.17 16.44 -8.24
C TRP A 197 1.84 17.21 -8.18
N ILE A 198 0.91 16.72 -7.36
CA ILE A 198 -0.41 17.34 -7.17
C ILE A 198 -0.63 17.53 -5.68
N ASN A 199 -0.72 18.79 -5.26
CA ASN A 199 -1.08 19.11 -3.88
C ASN A 199 -2.59 19.40 -3.74
N LEU A 200 -3.29 18.58 -2.97
CA LEU A 200 -4.70 18.77 -2.60
C LEU A 200 -4.87 18.62 -1.08
N PRO A 201 -4.72 19.71 -0.31
CA PRO A 201 -4.78 19.65 1.15
C PRO A 201 -6.10 19.07 1.67
N LEU A 202 -6.02 18.00 2.47
CA LEU A 202 -7.17 17.38 3.14
C LEU A 202 -7.03 17.49 4.67
N VAL A 203 -8.17 17.48 5.36
CA VAL A 203 -8.27 17.29 6.81
C VAL A 203 -8.61 15.84 7.13
N ALA A 204 -8.47 15.40 8.38
CA ALA A 204 -8.81 14.05 8.80
C ALA A 204 -9.96 14.02 9.81
N TYR A 205 -10.48 12.82 10.01
CA TYR A 205 -11.46 12.50 11.04
C TYR A 205 -12.76 13.31 10.96
N GLU A 206 -13.39 13.62 12.11
CA GLU A 206 -14.65 14.36 12.15
C GLU A 206 -14.57 15.75 11.48
N LYS A 207 -13.38 16.36 11.45
CA LYS A 207 -13.14 17.67 10.82
C LYS A 207 -13.49 17.67 9.33
N ILE A 208 -13.48 16.52 8.67
CA ILE A 208 -13.91 16.37 7.27
C ILE A 208 -15.33 16.91 7.07
N PHE A 209 -16.20 16.73 8.06
CA PHE A 209 -17.63 17.00 7.94
C PHE A 209 -18.06 18.36 8.51
N THR A 210 -17.14 19.12 9.11
CA THR A 210 -17.48 20.37 9.82
C THR A 210 -17.59 21.58 8.91
N ASP A 211 -17.05 21.51 7.69
CA ASP A 211 -17.06 22.62 6.72
C ASP A 211 -17.26 22.08 5.31
N LYS A 212 -18.12 22.75 4.53
CA LYS A 212 -18.38 22.41 3.13
C LYS A 212 -17.09 22.42 2.29
N ALA A 213 -16.16 23.32 2.56
CA ALA A 213 -14.88 23.39 1.84
C ALA A 213 -14.04 22.12 2.03
N TYR A 214 -14.07 21.49 3.21
CA TYR A 214 -13.37 20.23 3.46
C TYR A 214 -14.03 19.07 2.71
N ILE A 215 -15.37 19.03 2.69
CA ILE A 215 -16.13 18.04 1.92
C ILE A 215 -15.82 18.18 0.41
N GLU A 216 -15.87 19.40 -0.14
CA GLU A 216 -15.54 19.66 -1.55
C GLU A 216 -14.09 19.34 -1.89
N ALA A 217 -13.14 19.51 -0.96
CA ALA A 217 -11.73 19.13 -1.15
C ALA A 217 -11.58 17.60 -1.30
N TYR A 218 -12.31 16.81 -0.50
CA TYR A 218 -12.37 15.35 -0.66
C TYR A 218 -12.90 14.96 -2.04
N GLY A 219 -13.97 15.62 -2.50
CA GLY A 219 -14.55 15.37 -3.83
C GLY A 219 -13.56 15.63 -4.98
N LYS A 220 -12.80 16.73 -4.90
CA LYS A 220 -11.74 17.05 -5.87
C LYS A 220 -10.65 15.98 -5.89
N ALA A 221 -10.20 15.52 -4.73
CA ALA A 221 -9.18 14.47 -4.64
C ALA A 221 -9.69 13.14 -5.24
N TYR A 222 -10.96 12.78 -5.03
CA TYR A 222 -11.54 11.59 -5.64
C TYR A 222 -11.79 11.72 -7.14
N ALA A 223 -12.12 12.91 -7.64
CA ALA A 223 -12.31 13.13 -9.08
C ALA A 223 -11.05 12.76 -9.88
N LEU A 224 -9.86 13.00 -9.33
CA LEU A 224 -8.58 12.60 -9.94
C LEU A 224 -8.47 11.08 -10.17
N LEU A 225 -9.14 10.26 -9.36
CA LEU A 225 -9.10 8.80 -9.50
C LEU A 225 -9.88 8.30 -10.74
N ALA A 226 -10.68 9.15 -11.38
CA ALA A 226 -11.33 8.80 -12.63
C ALA A 226 -10.40 8.96 -13.86
N GLU A 227 -9.23 9.59 -13.70
CA GLU A 227 -8.27 9.89 -14.77
C GLU A 227 -7.24 8.76 -14.90
N ALA A 228 -7.49 7.84 -15.85
CA ALA A 228 -6.74 6.58 -15.97
C ALA A 228 -5.24 6.76 -16.31
N ASP A 229 -4.86 7.87 -16.93
CA ASP A 229 -3.49 8.23 -17.30
C ASP A 229 -2.63 8.67 -16.09
N ARG A 230 -3.25 8.93 -14.94
CA ARG A 230 -2.54 9.29 -13.69
C ARG A 230 -1.92 8.10 -12.97
N TYR A 231 -2.30 6.88 -13.33
CA TYR A 231 -1.83 5.67 -12.66
C TYR A 231 -0.52 5.13 -13.26
N PRO A 232 0.36 4.52 -12.43
CA PRO A 232 0.24 4.37 -10.97
C PRO A 232 0.42 5.68 -10.18
N MET A 233 -0.37 5.84 -9.12
CA MET A 233 -0.37 7.03 -8.24
C MET A 233 0.11 6.64 -6.84
N ILE A 234 0.87 7.52 -6.19
CA ILE A 234 1.19 7.41 -4.76
C ILE A 234 0.53 8.58 -4.01
N VAL A 235 -0.16 8.30 -2.91
CA VAL A 235 -0.80 9.31 -2.05
C VAL A 235 -0.13 9.34 -0.68
N HIS A 236 0.11 10.53 -0.16
CA HIS A 236 0.72 10.67 1.16
C HIS A 236 0.22 11.89 1.93
N CYS A 237 0.33 11.78 3.25
CA CYS A 237 0.21 12.92 4.15
C CYS A 237 1.50 13.04 4.96
N TRP A 238 1.42 13.34 6.26
CA TRP A 238 2.60 13.32 7.13
C TRP A 238 3.07 11.90 7.48
N GLY A 239 2.30 11.17 8.28
CA GLY A 239 2.59 9.75 8.54
C GLY A 239 2.04 8.79 7.47
N GLY A 240 1.24 9.31 6.54
CA GLY A 240 0.45 8.46 5.65
C GLY A 240 -0.60 7.67 6.41
N ILE A 241 -1.18 8.25 7.47
CA ILE A 241 -2.03 7.54 8.43
C ILE A 241 -3.42 8.15 8.50
N ASP A 242 -3.52 9.38 9.00
CA ASP A 242 -4.81 9.92 9.42
C ASP A 242 -5.61 10.43 8.22
N ARG A 243 -5.08 11.41 7.48
CA ARG A 243 -5.71 11.95 6.25
C ARG A 243 -5.80 10.89 5.17
N THR A 244 -4.68 10.24 4.88
CA THR A 244 -4.59 9.17 3.88
C THR A 244 -5.49 7.99 4.27
N GLY A 245 -5.51 7.60 5.54
CA GLY A 245 -6.37 6.51 6.03
C GLY A 245 -7.86 6.84 5.94
N CYS A 246 -8.31 8.02 6.37
CA CYS A 246 -9.70 8.44 6.18
C CYS A 246 -10.09 8.47 4.70
N TRP A 247 -9.21 8.99 3.84
CA TRP A 247 -9.47 9.09 2.39
C TRP A 247 -9.54 7.71 1.72
N LEU A 248 -8.62 6.79 2.05
CA LEU A 248 -8.62 5.42 1.53
C LEU A 248 -9.72 4.54 2.12
N PHE A 249 -10.12 4.76 3.39
CA PHE A 249 -11.25 4.08 4.01
C PHE A 249 -12.53 4.32 3.21
N ILE A 250 -12.81 5.58 2.89
CA ILE A 250 -13.99 5.97 2.10
C ILE A 250 -13.89 5.42 0.66
N LEU A 251 -12.72 5.49 0.03
CA LEU A 251 -12.51 4.91 -1.30
C LEU A 251 -12.81 3.41 -1.31
N GLY A 252 -12.23 2.66 -0.37
CA GLY A 252 -12.41 1.21 -0.27
C GLY A 252 -13.85 0.83 0.03
N GLY A 253 -14.53 1.59 0.90
CA GLY A 253 -15.95 1.41 1.18
C GLY A 253 -16.81 1.60 -0.06
N MET A 254 -16.58 2.65 -0.86
CA MET A 254 -17.29 2.85 -2.13
C MET A 254 -17.01 1.73 -3.15
N LEU A 255 -15.79 1.19 -3.15
CA LEU A 255 -15.41 0.05 -4.00
C LEU A 255 -16.01 -1.29 -3.50
N GLY A 256 -16.60 -1.32 -2.31
CA GLY A 256 -17.25 -2.51 -1.76
C GLY A 256 -16.31 -3.44 -1.00
N VAL A 257 -15.17 -2.94 -0.52
CA VAL A 257 -14.29 -3.69 0.40
C VAL A 257 -15.03 -3.92 1.73
N PRO A 258 -15.00 -5.13 2.31
CA PRO A 258 -15.59 -5.42 3.60
C PRO A 258 -15.09 -4.48 4.69
N GLU A 259 -16.01 -4.04 5.55
CA GLU A 259 -15.74 -3.10 6.64
C GLU A 259 -14.53 -3.50 7.50
N GLU A 260 -14.45 -4.77 7.89
CA GLU A 260 -13.33 -5.28 8.69
C GLU A 260 -11.97 -5.13 7.99
N GLN A 261 -11.91 -5.25 6.66
CA GLN A 261 -10.68 -5.03 5.89
C GLN A 261 -10.33 -3.54 5.79
N LEU A 262 -11.32 -2.64 5.76
CA LEU A 262 -11.08 -1.20 5.77
C LEU A 262 -10.48 -0.74 7.10
N PHE A 263 -11.02 -1.24 8.21
CA PHE A 263 -10.43 -0.98 9.51
C PHE A 263 -9.02 -1.57 9.63
N LEU A 264 -8.84 -2.80 9.12
CA LEU A 264 -7.53 -3.45 9.10
C LEU A 264 -6.48 -2.66 8.32
N ASP A 265 -6.79 -2.13 7.13
CA ASP A 265 -5.84 -1.28 6.40
C ASP A 265 -5.48 -0.01 7.20
N TYR A 266 -6.46 0.64 7.81
CA TYR A 266 -6.20 1.81 8.65
C TYR A 266 -5.27 1.45 9.83
N GLU A 267 -5.60 0.38 10.56
CA GLU A 267 -4.87 -0.07 11.75
C GLU A 267 -3.48 -0.63 11.44
N PHE A 268 -3.25 -1.15 10.23
CA PHE A 268 -1.92 -1.58 9.75
C PHE A 268 -0.88 -0.47 9.79
N SER A 269 -1.32 0.79 9.79
CA SER A 269 -0.43 1.94 10.02
C SER A 269 0.29 1.88 11.37
N SER A 270 -0.21 1.11 12.33
CA SER A 270 0.42 0.87 13.65
C SER A 270 1.78 0.19 13.55
N PHE A 271 2.06 -0.52 12.46
CA PHE A 271 3.37 -1.14 12.24
C PHE A 271 4.44 -0.15 11.75
N SER A 272 4.04 1.09 11.41
CA SER A 272 4.99 2.16 11.08
C SER A 272 5.56 2.82 12.33
N ARG A 273 6.70 3.51 12.19
CA ARG A 273 7.34 4.26 13.29
C ARG A 273 6.49 5.38 13.93
N TRP A 274 5.32 5.68 13.35
CA TRP A 274 4.43 6.77 13.78
C TRP A 274 3.39 6.35 14.84
N GLY A 275 3.53 5.12 15.35
CA GLY A 275 2.80 4.63 16.50
C GLY A 275 1.39 4.14 16.19
N ARG A 276 0.72 3.67 17.24
CA ARG A 276 -0.54 2.93 17.15
C ARG A 276 -1.67 3.73 16.52
N ARG A 277 -2.48 3.04 15.73
CA ARG A 277 -3.83 3.42 15.32
C ARG A 277 -4.81 2.31 15.67
N SER A 278 -6.01 2.73 16.03
CA SER A 278 -7.06 1.83 16.50
C SER A 278 -8.37 2.37 15.98
N ARG A 279 -9.23 1.49 15.46
CA ARG A 279 -10.61 1.85 15.13
C ARG A 279 -11.40 2.31 16.35
N TYR A 280 -10.93 1.94 17.56
CA TYR A 280 -11.53 2.32 18.84
C TYR A 280 -10.98 3.62 19.42
N SER A 281 -10.08 4.34 18.71
CA SER A 281 -9.70 5.68 19.18
C SER A 281 -10.90 6.63 19.06
N ASP A 282 -10.96 7.63 19.94
CA ASP A 282 -12.05 8.62 19.93
C ASP A 282 -12.15 9.31 18.56
N GLN A 283 -11.01 9.70 17.99
CA GLN A 283 -10.93 10.38 16.70
C GLN A 283 -11.49 9.52 15.56
N PHE A 284 -11.09 8.25 15.49
CA PHE A 284 -11.54 7.37 14.41
C PHE A 284 -12.99 6.92 14.62
N SER A 285 -13.41 6.69 15.86
CA SER A 285 -14.80 6.36 16.19
C SER A 285 -15.75 7.51 15.83
N ALA A 286 -15.35 8.76 16.12
CA ALA A 286 -16.11 9.96 15.73
C ALA A 286 -16.20 10.11 14.21
N PHE A 287 -15.09 9.93 13.50
CA PHE A 287 -15.04 9.89 12.03
C PHE A 287 -16.02 8.88 11.45
N TYR A 288 -15.91 7.62 11.90
CA TYR A 288 -16.72 6.53 11.39
C TYR A 288 -18.21 6.77 11.68
N LYS A 289 -18.55 7.20 12.91
CA LYS A 289 -19.92 7.55 13.28
C LYS A 289 -20.51 8.64 12.38
N GLN A 290 -19.74 9.69 12.09
CA GLN A 290 -20.20 10.77 11.23
C GLN A 290 -20.32 10.34 9.77
N LEU A 291 -19.38 9.53 9.27
CA LEU A 291 -19.47 8.95 7.92
C LEU A 291 -20.74 8.10 7.76
N MET A 292 -21.08 7.29 8.76
CA MET A 292 -22.28 6.44 8.73
C MET A 292 -23.61 7.22 8.74
N THR A 293 -23.59 8.54 8.94
CA THR A 293 -24.80 9.37 8.73
C THR A 293 -25.21 9.50 7.26
N TYR A 294 -24.33 9.12 6.33
CA TYR A 294 -24.57 9.19 4.88
C TYR A 294 -25.26 7.94 4.30
N GLY A 295 -25.43 6.85 5.08
CA GLY A 295 -26.09 5.64 4.58
C GLY A 295 -26.14 4.50 5.61
N ASP A 296 -26.99 3.52 5.35
CA ASP A 296 -27.25 2.40 6.28
C ASP A 296 -26.14 1.34 6.30
N THR A 297 -25.35 1.26 5.22
CA THR A 297 -24.18 0.39 5.13
C THR A 297 -22.92 1.22 4.87
N VAL A 298 -21.74 0.68 5.21
CA VAL A 298 -20.46 1.38 4.95
C VAL A 298 -20.29 1.72 3.47
N GLU A 299 -20.73 0.83 2.57
CA GLU A 299 -20.64 1.07 1.13
C GLU A 299 -21.55 2.23 0.70
N ASP A 300 -22.80 2.23 1.16
CA ASP A 300 -23.75 3.30 0.87
C ASP A 300 -23.30 4.63 1.46
N ALA A 301 -22.83 4.63 2.71
CA ALA A 301 -22.31 5.80 3.39
C ALA A 301 -21.12 6.41 2.63
N CYS A 302 -20.15 5.59 2.23
CA CYS A 302 -18.99 6.06 1.47
C CYS A 302 -19.38 6.60 0.09
N ARG A 303 -20.25 5.89 -0.64
CA ARG A 303 -20.74 6.32 -1.96
C ARG A 303 -21.52 7.62 -1.86
N SER A 304 -22.47 7.71 -0.93
CA SER A 304 -23.28 8.91 -0.68
C SER A 304 -22.42 10.10 -0.27
N PHE A 305 -21.42 9.89 0.60
CA PHE A 305 -20.47 10.93 0.95
C PHE A 305 -19.72 11.46 -0.29
N MET A 306 -19.16 10.57 -1.12
CA MET A 306 -18.45 10.98 -2.35
C MET A 306 -19.35 11.78 -3.29
N LEU A 307 -20.61 11.36 -3.48
CA LEU A 307 -21.58 12.10 -4.30
C LEU A 307 -21.88 13.49 -3.70
N SER A 308 -22.09 13.56 -2.38
CA SER A 308 -22.32 14.83 -1.68
C SER A 308 -21.11 15.77 -1.75
N ALA A 309 -19.90 15.20 -1.87
CA ALA A 309 -18.64 15.91 -2.06
C ALA A 309 -18.43 16.43 -3.49
N GLY A 310 -19.33 16.12 -4.42
CA GLY A 310 -19.27 16.59 -5.80
C GLY A 310 -18.67 15.60 -6.80
N VAL A 311 -18.37 14.36 -6.38
CA VAL A 311 -18.04 13.29 -7.34
C VAL A 311 -19.30 12.93 -8.10
N THR A 312 -19.26 12.95 -9.43
CA THR A 312 -20.40 12.55 -10.26
C THR A 312 -20.60 11.03 -10.24
N LYS A 313 -21.82 10.56 -10.54
CA LYS A 313 -22.07 9.11 -10.70
C LYS A 313 -21.16 8.47 -11.74
N ALA A 314 -20.95 9.15 -12.87
CA ALA A 314 -20.05 8.70 -13.93
C ALA A 314 -18.59 8.58 -13.46
N GLN A 315 -18.11 9.53 -12.66
CA GLN A 315 -16.78 9.42 -12.05
C GLN A 315 -16.70 8.26 -11.06
N ALA A 316 -17.70 8.08 -10.20
CA ALA A 316 -17.73 6.95 -9.25
C ALA A 316 -17.74 5.59 -9.96
N GLU A 317 -18.52 5.45 -11.02
CA GLU A 317 -18.53 4.26 -11.89
C GLU A 317 -17.17 4.05 -12.56
N ARG A 318 -16.58 5.12 -13.12
CA ARG A 318 -15.26 5.07 -13.74
C ARG A 318 -14.17 4.62 -12.76
N ILE A 319 -14.18 5.14 -11.54
CA ILE A 319 -13.26 4.72 -10.47
C ILE A 319 -13.45 3.22 -10.20
N ARG A 320 -14.70 2.75 -10.08
CA ARG A 320 -14.99 1.33 -9.87
C ARG A 320 -14.43 0.44 -11.00
N GLU A 321 -14.63 0.83 -12.26
CA GLU A 321 -14.07 0.14 -13.43
C GLU A 321 -12.54 0.09 -13.44
N ILE A 322 -11.90 1.18 -13.00
CA ILE A 322 -10.44 1.27 -12.95
C ILE A 322 -9.89 0.32 -11.89
N PHE A 323 -10.49 0.29 -10.69
CA PHE A 323 -9.93 -0.44 -9.55
C PHE A 323 -10.34 -1.90 -9.46
N ILE A 324 -11.49 -2.30 -9.99
CA ILE A 324 -11.99 -3.67 -9.82
C ILE A 324 -11.74 -4.44 -11.11
N THR A 325 -10.96 -5.54 -11.03
CA THR A 325 -10.81 -6.45 -12.17
C THR A 325 -12.17 -7.05 -12.54
N THR A 326 -12.49 -7.07 -13.83
CA THR A 326 -13.70 -7.72 -14.36
C THR A 326 -13.75 -9.20 -14.03
#